data_AF-A0A535TDT9-F1
#
_entry.id   AF-A0A535TDT9-F1
#
_cell.length_a   1.000
_cell.length_b   1.000
_cell.length_c   1.000
_cell.angle_alpha   90.00
_cell.angle_beta   90.00
_cell.angle_gamma   90.00
#
_symmetry.space_group_name_H-M   'P 1'
#
loop_
_entity.id
_entity.type
_entity.pdbx_description
1 polymer ?
#
loop_
_entity_poly.entity_id
_entity_poly.type
_entity_poly.pdbx_seq_one_letter_code
_entity_poly.pdbx_strand_id
1 'polypeptide(L)'
;MKTTYPVTFSVDFPDRDLDRVSTAFRIFAVIPIGIILSLLSGASIRYVTSTNGTNETVTSVATGGGLLFLPLVLMIVFRQKYPRWWFDWNLQLLRFSNRVTAYLGLLDDRYPSTDEEQAVHLDLPYPDARQLNRWLPLVKWLLAIPHYIVLFFLVIGAVVAVIVSWFAILFTGRYPRG
;
A
#
# COMPACT_ATOMS: atom_id res chain seq x y z
N MET A 1 9.68 26.38 12.73
CA MET A 1 8.91 25.60 13.72
C MET A 1 8.61 24.24 13.10
N LYS A 2 9.22 23.14 13.60
CA LYS A 2 8.87 21.78 13.15
C LYS A 2 7.46 21.50 13.68
N THR A 3 6.45 21.56 12.83
CA THR A 3 5.15 20.97 13.12
C THR A 3 5.39 19.48 13.32
N THR A 4 5.40 19.04 14.58
CA THR A 4 5.53 17.62 14.96
C THR A 4 4.25 16.92 14.55
N TYR A 5 4.11 16.64 13.26
CA TYR A 5 3.07 15.78 12.75
C TYR A 5 3.43 14.35 13.16
N PRO A 6 2.48 13.56 13.68
CA PRO A 6 2.74 12.19 14.11
C PRO A 6 3.04 11.25 12.93
N VAL A 7 3.13 11.74 11.70
CA VAL A 7 3.53 10.95 10.53
C VAL A 7 4.52 11.78 9.75
N THR A 8 5.73 11.27 9.56
CA THR A 8 6.71 11.86 8.65
C THR A 8 6.83 10.92 7.44
N PHE A 9 6.52 11.45 6.26
CA PHE A 9 6.70 10.75 4.99
C PHE A 9 7.55 11.61 4.09
N SER A 10 8.71 11.12 3.70
CA SER A 10 9.59 11.77 2.71
C SER A 10 10.03 10.77 1.66
N VAL A 11 10.07 11.24 0.42
CA VAL A 11 10.56 10.48 -0.72
C VAL A 11 11.75 11.23 -1.31
N ASP A 12 12.92 10.61 -1.28
CA ASP A 12 14.13 11.17 -1.86
C ASP A 12 14.09 10.96 -3.37
N PHE A 13 14.01 12.05 -4.14
CA PHE A 13 14.08 11.97 -5.60
C PHE A 13 15.53 11.73 -6.03
N PRO A 14 15.79 10.73 -6.90
CA PRO A 14 17.14 10.55 -7.44
C PRO A 14 17.50 11.70 -8.39
N ASP A 15 18.67 12.31 -8.19
CA ASP A 15 19.26 13.31 -9.12
C ASP A 15 19.82 12.70 -10.42
N ARG A 16 19.50 11.44 -10.73
CA ARG A 16 20.06 10.66 -11.85
C ARG A 16 18.99 10.32 -12.90
N ASP A 17 19.39 10.26 -14.16
CA ASP A 17 18.52 9.85 -15.28
C ASP A 17 18.07 8.39 -15.12
N LEU A 18 16.79 8.12 -15.41
CA LEU A 18 16.19 6.79 -15.32
C LEU A 18 16.69 5.89 -16.45
N ASP A 19 17.03 4.63 -16.16
CA ASP A 19 17.54 3.69 -17.17
C ASP A 19 16.40 3.12 -18.04
N ARG A 20 16.51 3.30 -19.36
CA ARG A 20 15.50 2.87 -20.35
C ARG A 20 15.22 1.36 -20.29
N VAL A 21 16.29 0.57 -20.13
CA VAL A 21 16.24 -0.89 -20.11
C VAL A 21 15.57 -1.37 -18.82
N SER A 22 15.95 -0.80 -17.67
CA SER A 22 15.30 -1.09 -16.38
C SER A 22 13.80 -0.79 -16.46
N THR A 23 13.43 0.38 -17.02
CA THR A 23 12.04 0.81 -17.18
C THR A 23 11.19 -0.15 -18.03
N ALA A 24 11.74 -0.66 -19.14
CA ALA A 24 11.05 -1.62 -19.99
C ALA A 24 10.86 -2.98 -19.30
N PHE A 25 11.89 -3.47 -18.59
CA PHE A 25 11.82 -4.75 -17.88
C PHE A 25 11.01 -4.69 -16.58
N ARG A 26 10.58 -3.51 -16.10
CA ARG A 26 9.80 -3.40 -14.86
C ARG A 26 8.51 -4.19 -14.88
N ILE A 27 7.81 -4.24 -16.02
CA ILE A 27 6.57 -5.00 -16.14
C ILE A 27 6.79 -6.47 -15.77
N PHE A 28 7.94 -7.04 -16.13
CA PHE A 28 8.31 -8.40 -15.75
C PHE A 28 8.85 -8.49 -14.33
N ALA A 29 9.73 -7.55 -13.94
CA ALA A 29 10.34 -7.53 -12.61
C ALA A 29 9.31 -7.27 -11.49
N VAL A 30 8.18 -6.64 -11.79
CA VAL A 30 7.13 -6.37 -10.79
C VAL A 30 6.23 -7.57 -10.55
N ILE A 31 6.21 -8.57 -11.43
CA ILE A 31 5.34 -9.74 -11.27
C ILE A 31 5.68 -10.51 -9.98
N PRO A 32 6.96 -10.88 -9.70
CA PRO A 32 7.30 -11.60 -8.46
C PRO A 32 6.98 -10.77 -7.20
N ILE A 33 7.35 -9.49 -7.19
CA ILE A 33 7.13 -8.63 -6.03
C ILE A 33 5.65 -8.36 -5.79
N GLY A 34 4.86 -8.22 -6.88
CA GLY A 34 3.42 -8.03 -6.83
C GLY A 34 2.70 -9.28 -6.30
N ILE A 35 3.16 -10.48 -6.66
CA ILE A 35 2.65 -11.73 -6.08
C ILE A 35 2.94 -11.77 -4.56
N ILE A 36 4.18 -11.50 -4.16
CA ILE A 36 4.58 -11.49 -2.74
C ILE A 36 3.72 -10.48 -1.96
N LEU A 37 3.55 -9.27 -2.49
CA LEU A 37 2.81 -8.20 -1.83
C LEU A 37 1.31 -8.51 -1.77
N SER A 38 0.74 -9.09 -2.83
CA SER A 38 -0.65 -9.57 -2.85
C SER A 38 -0.87 -10.63 -1.75
N LEU A 39 0.05 -11.59 -1.63
CA LEU A 39 0.00 -12.62 -0.60
C LEU A 39 0.17 -12.04 0.81
N LEU A 40 1.14 -11.13 1.04
CA LEU A 40 1.38 -10.50 2.34
C LEU A 40 0.23 -9.57 2.78
N SER A 41 -0.40 -8.86 1.83
CA SER A 41 -1.49 -7.93 2.10
C SER A 41 -2.80 -8.63 2.50
N GLY A 42 -2.84 -9.96 2.46
CA GLY A 42 -4.03 -10.74 2.78
C GLY A 42 -4.91 -11.04 1.58
N ALA A 43 -4.30 -11.56 0.50
CA ALA A 43 -5.02 -12.14 -0.62
C ALA A 43 -6.10 -13.10 -0.12
N SER A 44 -7.36 -12.77 -0.37
CA SER A 44 -8.50 -13.62 -0.04
C SER A 44 -8.70 -14.61 -1.18
N ILE A 45 -8.66 -15.91 -0.89
CA ILE A 45 -8.96 -16.91 -1.92
C ILE A 45 -10.48 -16.96 -2.12
N ARG A 46 -10.92 -16.63 -3.33
CA ARG A 46 -12.32 -16.72 -3.73
C ARG A 46 -12.56 -18.07 -4.39
N TYR A 47 -13.29 -18.94 -3.71
CA TYR A 47 -13.82 -20.16 -4.30
C TYR A 47 -15.22 -19.89 -4.82
N VAL A 48 -15.44 -20.06 -6.12
CA VAL A 48 -16.76 -19.96 -6.72
C VAL A 48 -17.24 -21.39 -6.97
N THR A 49 -18.25 -21.82 -6.23
CA THR A 49 -18.87 -23.14 -6.43
C THR A 49 -20.24 -22.93 -7.05
N SER A 50 -20.44 -23.43 -8.28
CA SER A 50 -21.76 -23.46 -8.90
C SER A 50 -22.50 -24.69 -8.39
N THR A 51 -23.60 -24.47 -7.67
CA THR A 51 -24.37 -25.58 -7.07
C THR A 51 -25.42 -26.12 -8.04
N ASN A 52 -26.00 -25.29 -8.91
CA ASN A 52 -27.07 -25.68 -9.84
C ASN A 52 -27.04 -24.94 -11.20
N GLY A 53 -25.88 -24.46 -11.65
CA GLY A 53 -25.73 -23.78 -12.95
C GLY A 53 -26.27 -22.34 -13.02
N THR A 54 -27.26 -21.99 -12.20
CA THR A 54 -27.83 -20.63 -12.07
C THR A 54 -27.42 -19.90 -10.78
N ASN A 55 -27.07 -20.65 -9.74
CA ASN A 55 -26.66 -20.11 -8.45
C ASN A 55 -25.16 -20.33 -8.23
N GLU A 56 -24.41 -19.23 -8.23
CA GLU A 56 -23.01 -19.19 -7.83
C GLU A 56 -22.90 -18.94 -6.34
N THR A 57 -22.37 -19.90 -5.60
CA THR A 57 -22.02 -19.71 -4.20
C THR A 57 -20.58 -19.25 -4.14
N VAL A 58 -20.38 -17.98 -3.76
CA VAL A 58 -19.05 -17.41 -3.58
C VAL A 58 -18.62 -17.64 -2.13
N THR A 59 -17.70 -18.58 -1.93
CA THR A 59 -17.04 -18.82 -0.65
C THR A 59 -15.70 -18.11 -0.67
N SER A 60 -15.63 -16.93 -0.06
CA SER A 60 -14.36 -16.24 0.17
C SER A 60 -13.73 -16.78 1.45
N VAL A 61 -12.60 -17.47 1.34
CA VAL A 61 -11.78 -17.81 2.51
C VAL A 61 -10.81 -16.65 2.72
N ALA A 62 -10.95 -15.97 3.85
CA ALA A 62 -10.01 -14.93 4.26
C ALA A 62 -8.68 -15.61 4.63
N THR A 63 -7.70 -15.53 3.74
CA THR A 63 -6.32 -15.98 3.95
C THR A 63 -5.43 -14.76 4.19
N GLY A 64 -4.59 -14.80 5.24
CA GLY A 64 -3.71 -13.68 5.63
C GLY A 64 -4.33 -12.68 6.61
N GLY A 65 -3.76 -11.47 6.68
CA GLY A 65 -3.91 -10.47 7.77
C GLY A 65 -5.34 -10.14 8.23
N GLY A 66 -6.38 -10.42 7.43
CA GLY A 66 -7.78 -10.30 7.83
C GLY A 66 -8.20 -11.25 8.95
N LEU A 67 -7.63 -12.47 9.03
CA LEU A 67 -7.92 -13.40 10.13
C LEU A 67 -7.35 -12.91 11.47
N LEU A 68 -6.20 -12.22 11.40
CA LEU A 68 -5.49 -11.67 12.55
C LEU A 68 -6.09 -10.34 13.03
N PHE A 69 -6.93 -9.70 12.20
CA PHE A 69 -7.61 -8.46 12.53
C PHE A 69 -8.64 -8.64 13.65
N LEU A 70 -9.40 -9.73 13.68
CA LEU A 70 -10.40 -9.99 14.72
C LEU A 70 -9.78 -10.09 16.12
N PRO A 71 -8.76 -10.94 16.37
CA PRO A 71 -8.05 -10.96 17.65
C PRO A 71 -7.44 -9.60 18.03
N LEU A 72 -6.95 -8.83 17.05
CA LEU A 72 -6.38 -7.51 17.28
C LEU A 72 -7.44 -6.51 17.78
N VAL A 73 -8.59 -6.45 17.11
CA VAL A 73 -9.72 -5.59 17.51
C VAL A 73 -10.19 -5.98 18.91
N LEU A 74 -10.34 -7.27 19.18
CA LEU A 74 -10.70 -7.75 20.52
C LEU A 74 -9.65 -7.33 21.56
N MET A 75 -8.35 -7.44 21.25
CA MET A 75 -7.30 -7.04 22.19
C MET A 75 -7.25 -5.52 22.42
N ILE A 76 -7.56 -4.70 21.41
CA ILE A 76 -7.71 -3.25 21.56
C ILE A 76 -8.93 -2.92 22.43
N VAL A 77 -10.07 -3.57 22.18
CA VAL A 77 -11.33 -3.31 22.90
C VAL A 77 -11.24 -3.73 24.36
N PHE A 78 -10.72 -4.93 24.63
CA PHE A 78 -10.67 -5.52 25.98
C PHE A 78 -9.40 -5.20 26.76
N ARG A 79 -8.23 -5.19 26.12
CA ARG A 79 -6.94 -5.01 26.80
C ARG A 79 -6.33 -3.63 26.57
N GLN A 80 -6.95 -2.78 25.74
CA GLN A 80 -6.45 -1.44 25.40
C GLN A 80 -4.96 -1.43 25.02
N LYS A 81 -4.51 -2.52 24.40
CA LYS A 81 -3.11 -2.74 24.09
C LYS A 81 -2.98 -3.17 22.65
N TYR A 82 -2.28 -2.35 21.88
CA TYR A 82 -1.85 -2.71 20.55
C TYR A 82 -0.58 -3.58 20.67
N PRO A 83 -0.54 -4.80 20.12
CA PRO A 83 0.69 -5.59 20.14
C PRO A 83 1.78 -4.90 19.29
N ARG A 84 2.95 -4.65 19.89
CA ARG A 84 4.09 -4.00 19.22
C ARG A 84 4.53 -4.75 17.96
N TRP A 85 4.71 -6.07 18.06
CA TRP A 85 5.11 -6.90 16.91
C TRP A 85 4.16 -6.77 15.71
N TRP A 86 2.85 -6.59 15.95
CA TRP A 86 1.86 -6.40 14.90
C TRP A 86 1.95 -4.99 14.30
N PHE A 87 2.18 -3.98 15.14
CA PHE A 87 2.50 -2.63 14.66
C PHE A 87 3.73 -2.62 13.77
N ASP A 88 4.82 -3.23 14.24
CA ASP A 88 6.10 -3.27 13.55
C ASP A 88 5.96 -4.00 12.20
N TRP A 89 5.22 -5.10 12.17
CA TRP A 89 4.89 -5.80 10.92
C TRP A 89 4.08 -4.93 9.95
N ASN A 90 3.02 -4.26 10.42
CA ASN A 90 2.23 -3.35 9.57
C ASN A 90 3.06 -2.16 9.09
N LEU A 91 3.92 -1.60 9.93
CA LEU A 91 4.79 -0.48 9.61
C LEU A 91 5.79 -0.87 8.51
N GLN A 92 6.42 -2.03 8.64
CA GLN A 92 7.34 -2.55 7.62
C GLN A 92 6.61 -2.88 6.32
N LEU A 93 5.41 -3.48 6.40
CA LEU A 93 4.60 -3.76 5.21
C LEU A 93 4.20 -2.46 4.48
N LEU A 94 3.82 -1.41 5.21
CA LEU A 94 3.50 -0.10 4.64
C LEU A 94 4.72 0.57 4.00
N ARG A 95 5.90 0.50 4.64
CA ARG A 95 7.17 0.99 4.07
C ARG A 95 7.48 0.28 2.76
N PHE A 96 7.41 -1.06 2.77
CA PHE A 96 7.64 -1.88 1.59
C PHE A 96 6.61 -1.60 0.48
N SER A 97 5.33 -1.51 0.83
CA SER A 97 4.27 -1.18 -0.12
C SER A 97 4.49 0.16 -0.79
N ASN A 98 4.84 1.21 -0.02
CA ASN A 98 5.11 2.51 -0.60
C ASN A 98 6.34 2.51 -1.52
N ARG A 99 7.38 1.70 -1.24
CA ARG A 99 8.52 1.51 -2.16
C ARG A 99 8.10 0.84 -3.47
N VAL A 100 7.27 -0.20 -3.39
CA VAL A 100 6.72 -0.85 -4.58
C VAL A 100 5.83 0.11 -5.38
N THR A 101 5.02 0.92 -4.72
CA THR A 101 4.22 1.97 -5.38
C THR A 101 5.11 3.04 -6.02
N ALA A 102 6.21 3.45 -5.37
CA ALA A 102 7.17 4.38 -5.96
C ALA A 102 7.87 3.78 -7.20
N TYR A 103 8.24 2.50 -7.14
CA TYR A 103 8.84 1.76 -8.26
C TYR A 103 7.86 1.61 -9.44
N LEU A 104 6.59 1.29 -9.15
CA LEU A 104 5.50 1.24 -10.14
C LEU A 104 5.14 2.62 -10.70
N GLY A 105 5.18 3.64 -9.84
CA GLY A 105 4.90 5.03 -10.16
C GLY A 105 6.00 5.73 -10.95
N LEU A 106 7.08 5.02 -11.31
CA LEU A 106 8.26 5.56 -11.98
C LEU A 106 8.94 6.69 -11.19
N LEU A 107 8.78 6.69 -9.86
CA LEU A 107 9.38 7.66 -8.95
C LEU A 107 10.78 7.22 -8.48
N ASP A 108 11.03 5.91 -8.44
CA ASP A 108 12.36 5.32 -8.20
C ASP A 108 12.60 4.14 -9.14
N ASP A 109 13.86 3.89 -9.45
CA ASP A 109 14.34 2.89 -10.40
C ASP A 109 14.95 1.67 -9.73
N ARG A 110 15.24 1.77 -8.43
CA ARG A 110 15.79 0.67 -7.66
C ARG A 110 14.71 -0.38 -7.46
N TYR A 111 15.09 -1.64 -7.68
CA TYR A 111 14.24 -2.75 -7.32
C TYR A 111 13.94 -2.68 -5.81
N PRO A 112 12.66 -2.80 -5.40
CA PRO A 112 12.26 -2.60 -4.01
C PRO A 112 12.87 -3.68 -3.11
N SER A 113 13.72 -3.26 -2.18
CA SER A 113 14.34 -4.14 -1.17
C SER A 113 13.38 -4.39 -0.01
N THR A 114 13.36 -5.61 0.51
CA THR A 114 12.51 -6.01 1.65
C THR A 114 13.04 -5.58 3.01
N ASP A 115 14.34 -5.34 3.16
CA ASP A 115 14.99 -5.01 4.45
C ASP A 115 15.70 -3.65 4.44
N GLU A 116 16.39 -3.31 3.36
CA GLU A 116 17.21 -2.09 3.26
C GLU A 116 16.36 -0.82 3.32
N GLU A 117 16.86 0.24 3.94
CA GLU A 117 16.25 1.57 3.83
C GLU A 117 16.49 2.14 2.42
N GLN A 118 15.40 2.46 1.72
CA GLN A 118 15.43 3.01 0.35
C GLN A 118 14.82 4.42 0.35
N ALA A 119 14.60 4.99 -0.84
CA ALA A 119 14.14 6.37 -1.04
C ALA A 119 12.84 6.75 -0.29
N VAL A 120 12.10 5.80 0.27
CA VAL A 120 10.85 6.04 1.00
C VAL A 120 11.06 5.88 2.50
N HIS A 121 10.96 7.01 3.21
CA HIS A 121 11.03 7.08 4.67
C HIS A 121 9.62 7.32 5.23
N LEU A 122 9.10 6.34 5.98
CA LEU A 122 7.82 6.43 6.68
C LEU A 122 8.04 6.19 8.17
N ASP A 123 8.00 7.26 8.94
CA ASP A 123 8.12 7.21 10.40
C ASP A 123 6.76 7.44 11.04
N LEU A 124 6.30 6.39 11.72
CA LEU A 124 5.07 6.36 12.49
C LEU A 124 5.44 6.05 13.95
N PRO A 125 5.30 7.00 14.88
CA PRO A 125 5.50 6.76 16.29
C PRO A 125 4.43 5.77 16.76
N TYR A 126 4.84 4.83 17.61
CA TYR A 126 3.96 3.81 18.16
C TYR A 126 2.79 4.49 18.92
N PRO A 127 1.53 4.29 18.49
CA PRO A 127 0.40 4.96 19.10
C PRO A 127 0.02 4.31 20.43
N ASP A 128 -0.03 5.11 21.50
CA ASP A 128 -0.55 4.65 22.78
C ASP A 128 -2.08 4.49 22.71
N ALA A 129 -2.53 3.23 22.62
CA ALA A 129 -3.94 2.85 22.49
C ALA A 129 -4.86 3.38 23.62
N ARG A 130 -4.30 3.84 24.74
CA ARG A 130 -5.04 4.43 25.88
C ARG A 130 -5.54 5.85 25.62
N GLN A 131 -4.95 6.58 24.67
CA GLN A 131 -5.31 7.98 24.38
C GLN A 131 -6.31 8.13 23.21
N LEU A 132 -6.72 7.03 22.57
CA LEU A 132 -7.65 7.09 21.43
C LEU A 132 -9.12 7.16 21.89
N ASN A 133 -9.76 8.30 21.63
CA ASN A 133 -11.19 8.52 21.83
C ASN A 133 -12.04 7.52 21.00
N ARG A 134 -12.80 6.67 21.71
CA ARG A 134 -13.48 5.48 21.18
C ARG A 134 -14.65 5.75 20.22
N TRP A 135 -15.15 6.98 20.16
CA TRP A 135 -16.34 7.38 19.39
C TRP A 135 -16.04 8.11 18.08
N LEU A 136 -14.83 8.66 17.92
CA LEU A 136 -14.41 9.34 16.69
C LEU A 136 -14.29 8.42 15.45
N PRO A 137 -13.90 7.14 15.55
CA PRO A 137 -13.77 6.28 14.37
C PRO A 137 -15.08 6.09 13.60
N LEU A 138 -16.22 5.95 14.29
CA LEU A 138 -17.54 5.73 13.68
C LEU A 138 -17.99 6.91 12.82
N VAL A 139 -17.85 8.14 13.33
CA VAL A 139 -18.21 9.35 12.59
C VAL A 139 -17.30 9.54 11.38
N LYS A 140 -16.01 9.23 11.55
CA LYS A 140 -15.03 9.29 10.45
C LYS A 140 -15.33 8.30 9.34
N TRP A 141 -15.85 7.11 9.65
CA TRP A 141 -16.22 6.12 8.62
C TRP A 141 -17.33 6.63 7.70
N LEU A 142 -18.33 7.34 8.23
CA LEU A 142 -19.38 7.96 7.40
C LEU A 142 -18.81 9.08 6.51
N LEU A 143 -17.92 9.91 7.06
CA LEU A 143 -17.27 10.99 6.32
C LEU A 143 -16.20 10.50 5.33
N ALA A 144 -15.71 9.27 5.49
CA ALA A 144 -14.73 8.68 4.59
C ALA A 144 -15.36 8.29 3.25
N ILE A 145 -16.69 8.03 3.18
CA ILE A 145 -17.36 7.60 1.95
C ILE A 145 -17.17 8.60 0.80
N PRO A 146 -17.45 9.92 0.96
CA PRO A 146 -17.16 10.91 -0.08
C PRO A 146 -15.67 10.97 -0.46
N HIS A 147 -14.78 10.78 0.50
CA HIS A 147 -13.34 10.82 0.26
C HIS A 147 -12.85 9.63 -0.58
N TYR A 148 -13.44 8.43 -0.37
CA TYR A 148 -13.14 7.26 -1.19
C TYR A 148 -13.50 7.45 -2.66
N ILE A 149 -14.57 8.19 -2.96
CA ILE A 149 -14.95 8.51 -4.34
C ILE A 149 -13.85 9.35 -5.02
N VAL A 150 -13.34 10.38 -4.33
CA VAL A 150 -12.27 11.22 -4.85
C VAL A 150 -10.98 10.43 -5.05
N LEU A 151 -10.59 9.60 -4.06
CA LEU A 151 -9.43 8.72 -4.16
C LEU A 151 -9.53 7.76 -5.35
N PHE A 152 -10.73 7.22 -5.63
CA PHE A 152 -10.94 6.34 -6.77
C PHE A 152 -10.62 7.04 -8.11
N PHE A 153 -11.13 8.25 -8.32
CA PHE A 153 -10.80 9.03 -9.52
C PHE A 153 -9.31 9.41 -9.59
N LEU A 154 -8.71 9.76 -8.45
CA LEU A 154 -7.29 10.12 -8.40
C LEU A 154 -6.40 8.92 -8.73
N VAL A 155 -6.72 7.74 -8.22
CA VAL A 155 -6.01 6.50 -8.55
C VAL A 155 -6.09 6.20 -10.04
N ILE A 156 -7.26 6.38 -10.67
CA ILE A 156 -7.39 6.22 -12.13
C ILE A 156 -6.47 7.21 -12.86
N GLY A 157 -6.51 8.49 -12.50
CA GLY A 157 -5.64 9.51 -13.10
C GLY A 157 -4.15 9.19 -12.94
N ALA A 158 -3.75 8.72 -11.74
CA ALA A 158 -2.38 8.30 -11.46
C ALA A 158 -1.96 7.10 -12.33
N VAL A 159 -2.84 6.11 -12.51
CA VAL A 159 -2.57 4.96 -13.40
C VAL A 159 -2.38 5.42 -14.84
N VAL A 160 -3.23 6.32 -15.33
CA VAL A 160 -3.06 6.89 -16.69
C VAL A 160 -1.74 7.64 -16.80
N ALA A 161 -1.38 8.46 -15.80
CA ALA A 161 -0.12 9.19 -15.78
C ALA A 161 1.10 8.25 -15.78
N VAL A 162 1.03 7.13 -15.06
CA VAL A 162 2.08 6.09 -15.06
C VAL A 162 2.22 5.45 -16.44
N ILE A 163 1.11 5.10 -17.09
CA ILE A 163 1.13 4.52 -18.43
C ILE A 163 1.74 5.51 -19.44
N VAL A 164 1.29 6.76 -19.42
CA VAL A 164 1.83 7.82 -20.28
C VAL A 164 3.32 8.04 -20.02
N SER A 165 3.72 8.09 -18.74
CA SER A 165 5.13 8.25 -18.35
C SER A 165 5.98 7.07 -18.78
N TRP A 166 5.45 5.85 -18.71
CA TRP A 166 6.14 4.65 -19.18
C TRP A 166 6.45 4.73 -20.66
N PHE A 167 5.44 5.07 -21.49
CA PHE A 167 5.66 5.28 -22.92
C PHE A 167 6.60 6.47 -23.18
N ALA A 168 6.41 7.59 -22.48
CA ALA A 168 7.26 8.76 -22.61
C ALA A 168 8.72 8.42 -22.35
N ILE A 169 9.05 7.74 -21.24
CA ILE A 169 10.42 7.32 -20.89
C ILE A 169 10.98 6.33 -21.91
N LEU A 170 10.16 5.43 -22.45
CA LEU A 170 10.60 4.47 -23.46
C LEU A 170 11.03 5.17 -24.77
N PHE A 171 10.32 6.23 -25.19
CA PHE A 171 10.66 7.00 -26.38
C PHE A 171 11.73 8.09 -26.14
N THR A 172 11.65 8.84 -25.03
CA THR A 172 12.53 10.00 -24.75
C THR A 172 13.74 9.67 -23.89
N GLY A 173 13.68 8.62 -23.06
CA GLY A 173 14.72 8.27 -22.08
C GLY A 173 15.06 9.36 -21.07
N ARG A 174 14.18 10.36 -20.92
CA ARG A 174 14.26 11.42 -19.93
C ARG A 174 12.90 11.62 -19.31
N TYR A 175 12.87 11.84 -18.01
CA TYR A 175 11.65 12.14 -17.28
C TYR A 175 11.14 13.53 -17.70
N PRO A 176 9.90 13.68 -18.20
CA PRO A 176 9.30 15.00 -18.35
C PRO A 176 9.04 15.56 -16.96
N ARG A 177 9.97 16.40 -16.48
CA ARG A 177 9.74 17.27 -15.31
C ARG A 177 8.65 18.25 -15.74
N GLY A 178 7.42 18.01 -15.30
CA GLY A 178 6.31 18.96 -15.42
C GLY A 178 6.58 20.23 -14.63
#